data_AF-A0A950TNY0-F1
#
_entry.id   AF-A0A950TNY0-F1
#
_cell.length_a   1.000
_cell.length_b   1.000
_cell.length_c   1.000
_cell.angle_alpha   90.00
_cell.angle_beta   90.00
_cell.angle_gamma   90.00
#
_symmetry.space_group_name_H-M   'P 1'
#
loop_
_entity.id
_entity.type
_entity.pdbx_description
1 polymer ?
#
loop_
_entity_poly.entity_id
_entity_poly.type
_entity_poly.pdbx_seq_one_letter_code
_entity_poly.pdbx_strand_id
1 'polypeptide(L)'
;AHTITVQELPTHNHLVNASSSQADAAFIQTASPASQNVFGTVAGGIYGSNSNLTSLNPQSLTNVGGSQPHNNMMPYLVLNFIICLSGIFPSQN
;
A
#
# COMPACT_ATOMS: atom_id res chain seq x y z
N ALA A 1 -16.21 -17.73 -2.52
CA ALA A 1 -15.38 -16.57 -2.91
C ALA A 1 -15.49 -15.55 -1.78
N HIS A 2 -14.36 -15.17 -1.17
CA HIS A 2 -14.35 -14.14 -0.13
C HIS A 2 -14.22 -12.76 -0.80
N THR A 3 -14.95 -11.76 -0.34
CA THR A 3 -14.74 -10.38 -0.82
C THR A 3 -14.00 -9.66 0.27
N ILE A 4 -12.75 -9.28 0.02
CA ILE A 4 -12.04 -8.48 1.02
C ILE A 4 -12.72 -7.13 1.18
N THR A 5 -13.14 -6.84 2.40
CA THR A 5 -13.75 -5.57 2.78
C THR A 5 -12.66 -4.55 3.10
N VAL A 6 -13.01 -3.25 3.10
CA VAL A 6 -12.09 -2.18 3.52
C VAL A 6 -11.53 -2.42 4.94
N GLN A 7 -12.28 -3.12 5.81
CA GLN A 7 -11.87 -3.42 7.18
C GLN A 7 -10.81 -4.55 7.27
N GLU A 8 -10.66 -5.33 6.20
CA GLU A 8 -9.69 -6.43 6.11
C GLU A 8 -8.40 -5.99 5.40
N LEU A 9 -8.29 -4.73 4.99
CA LEU A 9 -7.09 -4.13 4.42
C LEU A 9 -6.49 -3.10 5.39
N PRO A 10 -5.15 -3.03 5.52
CA PRO A 10 -4.51 -1.92 6.20
C PRO A 10 -4.90 -0.58 5.55
N THR A 11 -5.29 0.39 6.36
CA THR A 11 -5.48 1.76 5.90
C THR A 11 -4.16 2.28 5.32
N HIS A 12 -4.18 2.69 4.06
CA HIS A 12 -3.07 3.40 3.44
C HIS A 12 -3.52 4.79 3.01
N ASN A 13 -2.58 5.73 2.99
CA ASN A 13 -2.79 7.12 2.64
C ASN A 13 -1.91 7.52 1.46
N HIS A 14 -2.50 8.26 0.53
CA HIS A 14 -1.75 8.91 -0.56
C HIS A 14 -1.38 10.32 -0.10
N LEU A 15 -0.24 10.43 0.59
CA LEU A 15 0.29 11.72 1.03
C LEU A 15 1.21 12.30 -0.04
N VAL A 16 1.04 13.59 -0.36
CA VAL A 16 2.03 14.37 -1.11
C VAL A 16 2.71 15.34 -0.17
N ASN A 17 4.03 15.26 -0.13
CA ASN A 17 4.88 16.15 0.67
C ASN A 17 5.83 16.91 -0.27
N ALA A 18 6.12 18.16 0.09
CA ALA A 18 7.08 19.00 -0.61
C ALA A 18 7.96 19.74 0.40
N SER A 19 9.17 20.10 -0.03
CA SER A 19 10.17 20.85 0.71
C SER A 19 10.60 22.09 -0.08
N SER A 20 10.91 23.17 0.63
CA SER A 20 11.56 24.35 0.05
C SER A 20 13.07 24.17 -0.14
N SER A 21 13.67 23.12 0.43
CA SER A 21 15.08 22.79 0.23
C SER A 21 15.37 22.41 -1.22
N GLN A 22 16.58 22.74 -1.66
CA GLN A 22 17.07 22.32 -2.97
C GLN A 22 17.18 20.79 -3.03
N ALA A 23 16.65 20.20 -4.09
CA ALA A 23 16.85 18.79 -4.40
C ALA A 23 18.28 18.61 -4.95
N ASP A 24 19.19 18.15 -4.10
CA ASP A 24 20.57 17.82 -4.47
C ASP A 24 20.98 16.44 -3.93
N ALA A 25 22.14 15.94 -4.39
CA ALA A 25 22.64 14.63 -4.00
C ALA A 25 22.97 14.53 -2.50
N ALA A 26 23.20 15.64 -1.82
CA ALA A 26 23.47 15.67 -0.38
C ALA A 26 22.15 15.54 0.44
N PHE A 27 21.07 16.17 -0.03
CA PHE A 27 19.72 16.05 0.55
C PHE A 27 19.21 14.60 0.52
N ILE A 28 19.56 13.84 -0.53
CA ILE A 28 19.18 12.42 -0.68
C ILE A 28 19.90 11.53 0.35
N GLN A 29 21.10 11.87 0.79
CA GLN A 29 21.97 10.97 1.59
C GLN A 29 21.75 11.07 3.11
N THR A 30 21.19 12.16 3.63
CA THR A 30 21.13 12.43 5.08
C THR A 30 19.73 12.30 5.70
N ALA A 31 18.71 11.99 4.92
CA ALA A 31 17.33 12.03 5.37
C ALA A 31 16.70 10.62 5.39
N SER A 32 15.82 10.34 6.36
CA SER A 32 15.06 9.07 6.47
C SER A 32 14.28 8.78 5.17
N PRO A 33 13.95 7.52 4.80
CA PRO A 33 13.22 7.20 3.57
C PRO A 33 11.92 8.01 3.33
N ALA A 34 11.28 8.47 4.41
CA ALA A 34 10.10 9.36 4.35
C ALA A 34 10.42 10.79 3.86
N SER A 35 11.66 11.24 4.04
CA SER A 35 12.17 12.56 3.67
C SER A 35 12.82 12.58 2.28
N GLN A 36 13.14 11.42 1.71
CA GLN A 36 13.86 11.29 0.42
C GLN A 36 12.94 11.39 -0.81
N ASN A 37 11.63 11.21 -0.64
CA ASN A 37 10.66 11.15 -1.75
C ASN A 37 9.68 12.33 -1.73
N VAL A 38 10.17 13.55 -1.47
CA VAL A 38 9.36 14.77 -1.48
C VAL A 38 9.79 15.66 -2.64
N PHE A 39 8.86 16.44 -3.18
CA PHE A 39 9.23 17.44 -4.19
C PHE A 39 10.11 18.52 -3.54
N GLY A 40 11.21 18.90 -4.18
CA GLY A 40 12.13 19.95 -3.72
C GLY A 40 12.28 21.08 -4.74
N THR A 41 12.99 22.13 -4.37
CA THR A 41 13.34 23.20 -5.31
C THR A 41 14.49 22.77 -6.22
N VAL A 42 14.55 23.31 -7.44
CA VAL A 42 15.60 22.98 -8.41
C VAL A 42 16.72 24.02 -8.42
N ALA A 43 17.95 23.56 -8.61
CA ALA A 43 19.10 24.43 -8.80
C ALA A 43 18.90 25.37 -9.99
N GLY A 44 19.34 26.63 -9.89
CA GLY A 44 19.41 27.54 -11.03
C GLY A 44 18.12 28.31 -11.36
N GLY A 45 17.11 28.30 -10.50
CA GLY A 45 15.96 29.21 -10.63
C GLY A 45 15.11 28.98 -11.89
N ILE A 46 15.01 27.72 -12.32
CA ILE A 46 14.31 27.31 -13.55
C ILE A 46 12.80 27.63 -13.48
N TYR A 47 12.26 27.71 -12.26
CA TYR A 47 10.89 28.16 -11.99
C TYR A 47 10.90 29.58 -11.44
N GLY A 48 9.88 30.38 -11.81
CA GLY A 48 9.67 31.71 -11.26
C GLY A 48 9.27 31.70 -9.79
N SER A 49 9.43 32.85 -9.12
CA SER A 49 9.06 33.05 -7.72
C SER A 49 7.58 32.73 -7.49
N ASN A 50 7.26 32.17 -6.32
CA ASN A 50 5.89 31.89 -5.90
C ASN A 50 5.04 33.18 -5.95
N SER A 51 4.08 33.25 -6.87
CA SER A 51 3.15 34.37 -7.01
C SER A 51 1.79 33.86 -7.45
N ASN A 52 0.71 34.45 -6.92
CA ASN A 52 -0.68 34.07 -7.20
C ASN A 52 -0.97 32.56 -6.98
N LEU A 53 -0.50 32.01 -5.85
CA LEU A 53 -0.73 30.60 -5.51
C LEU A 53 -2.23 30.31 -5.37
N THR A 54 -2.69 29.22 -5.99
CA THR A 54 -4.04 28.67 -5.80
C THR A 54 -3.97 27.34 -5.05
N SER A 55 -5.07 26.97 -4.41
CA SER A 55 -5.21 25.62 -3.87
C SER A 55 -5.12 24.58 -5.00
N LEU A 56 -4.40 23.49 -4.76
CA LEU A 56 -4.34 22.36 -5.67
C LEU A 56 -5.72 21.70 -5.76
N ASN A 57 -6.13 21.28 -6.96
CA ASN A 57 -7.42 20.61 -7.14
C ASN A 57 -7.48 19.35 -6.24
N PRO A 58 -8.46 19.19 -5.34
CA PRO A 58 -8.58 18.01 -4.48
C PRO A 58 -8.64 16.68 -5.26
N GLN A 59 -9.08 16.69 -6.52
CA GLN A 59 -9.08 15.53 -7.40
C GLN A 59 -7.69 15.13 -7.90
N SER A 60 -6.63 15.90 -7.60
CA SER A 60 -5.25 15.51 -7.93
C SER A 60 -4.73 14.36 -7.07
N LEU A 61 -5.37 14.08 -5.93
CA LEU A 61 -5.03 13.02 -4.99
C LEU A 61 -6.30 12.32 -4.52
N THR A 62 -6.71 11.30 -5.25
CA THR A 62 -7.91 10.51 -4.92
C THR A 62 -7.52 9.15 -4.36
N ASN A 63 -8.29 8.66 -3.40
CA ASN A 63 -8.27 7.24 -3.04
C ASN A 63 -8.82 6.42 -4.23
N VAL A 64 -8.09 5.39 -4.63
CA VAL A 64 -8.51 4.46 -5.70
C VAL A 64 -8.61 3.05 -5.13
N GLY A 65 -9.60 2.28 -5.57
CA GLY A 65 -9.88 0.94 -5.08
C GLY A 65 -11.37 0.64 -5.11
N GLY A 66 -11.79 -0.33 -5.92
CA GLY A 66 -13.21 -0.60 -6.22
C GLY A 66 -13.86 -1.67 -5.35
N SER A 67 -13.25 -2.02 -4.20
CA SER A 67 -13.69 -3.11 -3.31
C SER A 67 -14.10 -4.38 -4.05
N GLN A 68 -13.37 -4.73 -5.11
CA GLN A 68 -13.71 -5.88 -5.94
C GLN A 68 -13.37 -7.18 -5.20
N PRO A 69 -14.20 -8.23 -5.34
CA PRO A 69 -13.91 -9.54 -4.78
C PRO A 69 -12.61 -10.10 -5.34
N HIS A 70 -11.84 -10.78 -4.51
CA HIS A 70 -10.70 -11.57 -4.95
C HIS A 70 -10.78 -12.96 -4.34
N ASN A 71 -10.24 -13.96 -5.03
CA ASN A 71 -10.15 -15.28 -4.41
C ASN A 71 -9.16 -15.20 -3.23
N ASN A 72 -9.59 -15.57 -2.03
CA ASN A 72 -8.74 -15.65 -0.84
C ASN A 72 -8.44 -17.12 -0.47
N MET A 73 -8.35 -17.98 -1.48
CA MET A 73 -7.89 -19.35 -1.32
C MET A 73 -6.46 -19.42 -1.82
N MET A 74 -5.56 -19.91 -0.97
CA MET A 74 -4.23 -20.33 -1.40
C MET A 74 -4.34 -21.46 -2.44
N PRO A 75 -3.31 -21.74 -3.25
CA PRO A 75 -3.28 -22.94 -4.08
C PRO A 75 -3.57 -24.19 -3.23
N TYR A 76 -4.51 -25.03 -3.69
CA TYR A 76 -4.95 -26.20 -2.94
C TYR A 76 -4.99 -27.46 -3.81
N LEU A 77 -4.80 -28.61 -3.16
CA LEU A 77 -5.07 -29.93 -3.71
C LEU A 77 -6.27 -30.52 -2.97
N VAL A 78 -7.23 -31.09 -3.70
CA VAL A 78 -8.41 -31.73 -3.11
C VAL A 78 -8.06 -33.14 -2.66
N LEU A 79 -8.41 -33.48 -1.41
CA LEU A 79 -8.20 -34.79 -0.81
C LEU A 79 -9.53 -35.36 -0.28
N ASN A 80 -9.65 -36.68 -0.31
CA ASN A 80 -10.75 -37.39 0.34
C ASN A 80 -10.34 -37.74 1.78
N PHE A 81 -11.15 -37.35 2.77
CA PHE A 81 -10.95 -37.69 4.18
C PHE A 81 -11.95 -38.79 4.58
N ILE A 82 -11.46 -39.87 5.19
CA ILE A 82 -12.29 -40.92 5.79
C ILE A 82 -12.06 -40.87 7.29
N ILE A 83 -13.13 -40.71 8.08
CA ILE A 83 -13.10 -40.74 9.54
C ILE A 83 -13.89 -41.95 10.05
N CYS A 84 -13.29 -42.72 10.96
CA CYS A 84 -13.98 -43.79 11.67
C CYS A 84 -14.65 -43.19 12.92
N LEU A 85 -15.99 -43.20 12.97
CA LEU A 85 -16.76 -42.65 14.10
C LEU A 85 -16.83 -43.59 15.31
N SER A 86 -16.49 -44.87 15.11
CA SER A 86 -16.49 -45.91 16.14
C SER A 86 -15.51 -47.02 15.76
N GLY A 87 -14.56 -47.31 16.64
CA GLY A 87 -13.64 -48.44 16.53
C GLY A 87 -13.51 -49.15 17.87
N ILE A 88 -13.14 -50.43 17.83
CA ILE A 88 -12.80 -51.20 19.04
C ILE A 88 -11.30 -51.06 19.24
N PHE A 89 -10.88 -50.51 20.39
CA PHE A 89 -9.46 -50.39 20.74
C PHE A 89 -9.07 -51.41 21.81
N PRO A 90 -7.95 -52.14 21.66
CA PRO A 90 -7.04 -52.12 20.53
C PRO A 90 -7.56 -52.95 19.34
N SER A 91 -7.56 -52.37 18.14
CA SER A 91 -7.72 -53.14 16.91
C SER A 91 -6.40 -53.88 16.65
N GLN A 92 -6.43 -55.21 16.73
CA GLN A 92 -5.25 -56.05 16.51
C GLN A 92 -5.05 -56.25 15.01
N ASN A 93 -3.79 -56.13 14.55
CA ASN A 93 -3.31 -56.81 13.36
C ASN A 93 -2.79 -58.20 13.77
#